data_AF-A0A1C5U0R9-F1
#
_entry.id   AF-A0A1C5U0R9-F1
#
_cell.length_a   1.000
_cell.length_b   1.000
_cell.length_c   1.000
_cell.angle_alpha   90.00
_cell.angle_beta   90.00
_cell.angle_gamma   90.00
#
_symmetry.space_group_name_H-M   'P 1'
#
loop_
_entity.id
_entity.type
_entity.pdbx_description
1 polymer ?
#
loop_
_entity_poly.entity_id
_entity_poly.type
_entity_poly.pdbx_seq_one_letter_code
_entity_poly.pdbx_strand_id
1 'polypeptide(L)'
;MDYTRKKHWVTYHSKKCKMYLRNDFRFECAYCGMREQDNVAGEFYFEKDHYVSKESDVEWNTDAYENMVYACRKCNKTKSDKELSLTLDPCKDDIYNGEHPQIEKHGEEDHYAVRAQTEKGRRFIENLELNSKFYRRMRKEQQEGQKIRAEISKILKADFEKTMPKETAALKKKLEKYFGLTERDESSDEFRCGESQAGKEMYEILKKLREKKIPCRLLLDEHDADVVLSYEGREYDCEIKSSETEGKKIYGPVIKKEKLEAWNKSNKQHGVLYDYRKKNKLVLYIWDAEGKRMQCEL
;
A
#
# COMPACT_ATOMS: atom_id res chain seq x y z
N MET A 1 0.94 -17.45 0.95
CA MET A 1 0.99 -16.47 -0.16
C MET A 1 1.88 -15.31 0.26
N ASP A 2 2.55 -14.65 -0.68
CA ASP A 2 3.51 -13.60 -0.33
C ASP A 2 2.84 -12.28 0.09
N TYR A 3 1.69 -11.96 -0.49
CA TYR A 3 0.94 -10.72 -0.23
C TYR A 3 -0.54 -11.00 -0.03
N THR A 4 -1.20 -10.20 0.82
CA THR A 4 -2.66 -10.22 0.99
C THR A 4 -3.23 -8.94 0.40
N ARG A 5 -3.84 -9.04 -0.78
CA ARG A 5 -4.56 -7.91 -1.38
C ARG A 5 -5.96 -7.85 -0.80
N LYS A 6 -6.29 -6.68 -0.25
CA LYS A 6 -7.58 -6.41 0.37
C LYS A 6 -8.66 -6.22 -0.68
N LYS A 7 -9.91 -6.46 -0.31
CA LYS A 7 -11.04 -6.20 -1.21
C LYS A 7 -11.37 -4.71 -1.24
N HIS A 8 -11.20 -4.07 -2.39
CA HIS A 8 -11.54 -2.67 -2.61
C HIS A 8 -12.56 -2.50 -3.74
N TRP A 9 -13.43 -1.49 -3.65
CA TRP A 9 -14.42 -1.22 -4.70
C TRP A 9 -13.92 -0.25 -5.76
N VAL A 10 -12.73 0.31 -5.55
CA VAL A 10 -12.05 1.13 -6.55
C VAL A 10 -11.65 0.27 -7.76
N THR A 11 -11.44 0.92 -8.90
CA THR A 11 -10.94 0.24 -10.12
C THR A 11 -9.57 0.79 -10.49
N TYR A 12 -8.94 0.22 -11.52
CA TYR A 12 -7.72 0.75 -12.12
C TYR A 12 -7.74 2.28 -12.32
N HIS A 13 -8.89 2.85 -12.70
CA HIS A 13 -9.03 4.29 -12.99
C HIS A 13 -9.12 5.17 -11.74
N SER A 14 -9.34 4.60 -10.55
CA SER A 14 -9.39 5.37 -9.32
C SER A 14 -8.02 5.95 -8.97
N LYS A 15 -8.01 7.22 -8.54
CA LYS A 15 -6.80 7.87 -8.01
C LYS A 15 -6.24 7.15 -6.77
N LYS A 16 -7.10 6.45 -6.01
CA LYS A 16 -6.70 5.70 -4.81
C LYS A 16 -6.14 4.31 -5.10
N CYS A 17 -6.36 3.75 -6.29
CA CYS A 17 -5.98 2.38 -6.61
C CYS A 17 -4.49 2.10 -6.34
N LYS A 18 -3.61 2.97 -6.85
CA LYS A 18 -2.16 2.82 -6.59
C LYS A 18 -1.81 2.94 -5.09
N MET A 19 -2.46 3.84 -4.36
CA MET A 19 -2.20 4.05 -2.93
C MET A 19 -2.62 2.82 -2.08
N TYR A 20 -3.75 2.19 -2.40
CA TYR A 20 -4.13 0.94 -1.73
C TYR A 20 -3.15 -0.19 -2.08
N LEU A 21 -2.83 -0.36 -3.37
CA LEU A 21 -1.88 -1.39 -3.80
C LEU A 21 -0.52 -1.25 -3.12
N ARG A 22 -0.02 -0.02 -2.97
CA ARG A 22 1.21 0.24 -2.19
C ARG A 22 1.16 -0.39 -0.80
N ASN A 23 0.06 -0.19 -0.08
CA ASN A 23 -0.07 -0.68 1.29
C ASN A 23 -0.30 -2.19 1.31
N ASP A 24 -1.15 -2.72 0.42
CA ASP A 24 -1.44 -4.16 0.32
C ASP A 24 -0.19 -4.99 -0.04
N PHE A 25 0.68 -4.44 -0.87
CA PHE A 25 1.93 -5.07 -1.30
C PHE A 25 3.15 -4.61 -0.48
N ARG A 26 2.93 -3.99 0.68
CA ARG A 26 3.97 -3.56 1.63
C ARG A 26 5.08 -2.72 0.98
N PHE A 27 4.71 -1.88 0.02
CA PHE A 27 5.62 -0.98 -0.69
C PHE A 27 6.69 -1.74 -1.51
N GLU A 28 6.40 -2.99 -1.87
CA GLU A 28 7.27 -3.86 -2.65
C GLU A 28 6.65 -4.22 -4.00
N CYS A 29 7.49 -4.41 -4.99
CA CYS A 29 7.08 -4.95 -6.27
C CYS A 29 6.70 -6.41 -6.06
N ALA A 30 5.43 -6.73 -6.31
CA ALA A 30 4.87 -8.06 -6.11
C ALA A 30 5.62 -9.18 -6.86
N TYR A 31 6.35 -8.82 -7.91
CA TYR A 31 7.02 -9.77 -8.79
C TYR A 31 8.48 -9.99 -8.49
N CYS A 32 9.22 -9.00 -7.99
CA CYS A 32 10.67 -9.13 -7.78
C CYS A 32 11.11 -8.82 -6.35
N GLY A 33 10.21 -8.33 -5.49
CA GLY A 33 10.52 -7.90 -4.13
C GLY A 33 11.34 -6.62 -4.04
N MET A 34 11.45 -5.83 -5.12
CA MET A 34 12.02 -4.48 -5.05
C MET A 34 11.16 -3.61 -4.14
N ARG A 35 11.75 -2.98 -3.13
CA ARG A 35 11.05 -2.02 -2.26
C ARG A 35 11.13 -0.63 -2.85
N GLU A 36 10.15 0.22 -2.55
CA GLU A 36 10.20 1.64 -2.92
C GLU A 36 11.49 2.32 -2.45
N GLN A 37 12.01 1.90 -1.31
CA GLN A 37 13.21 2.49 -0.70
C GLN A 37 14.52 2.07 -1.37
N ASP A 38 14.51 1.04 -2.22
CA ASP A 38 15.72 0.52 -2.87
C ASP A 38 16.18 1.37 -4.06
N ASN A 39 15.39 2.37 -4.46
CA ASN A 39 15.72 3.22 -5.60
C ASN A 39 15.38 4.69 -5.33
N VAL A 40 16.13 5.59 -5.96
CA VAL A 40 16.01 7.04 -5.75
C VAL A 40 14.65 7.59 -6.21
N ALA A 41 14.02 6.95 -7.20
CA ALA A 41 12.72 7.37 -7.72
C ALA A 41 11.55 6.98 -6.78
N GLY A 42 11.76 6.13 -5.77
CA GLY A 42 10.75 5.79 -4.77
C GLY A 42 9.48 5.21 -5.40
N GLU A 43 8.33 5.63 -4.88
CA GLU A 43 7.00 5.33 -5.40
C GLU A 43 6.84 5.61 -6.91
N PHE A 44 7.55 6.60 -7.48
CA PHE A 44 7.41 6.95 -8.89
C PHE A 44 7.95 5.89 -9.85
N TYR A 45 8.79 4.98 -9.36
CA TYR A 45 9.27 3.85 -10.14
C TYR A 45 8.27 2.69 -10.23
N PHE A 46 7.12 2.81 -9.56
CA PHE A 46 6.12 1.76 -9.45
C PHE A 46 4.80 2.17 -10.12
N GLU A 47 4.06 1.16 -10.56
CA GLU A 47 2.86 1.29 -11.37
C GLU A 47 1.80 0.28 -10.93
N LYS A 48 0.58 0.53 -11.38
CA LYS A 48 -0.51 -0.45 -11.30
C LYS A 48 -0.34 -1.36 -12.51
N ASP A 49 -0.12 -2.64 -12.28
CA ASP A 49 -0.08 -3.64 -13.34
C ASP A 49 -1.36 -4.48 -13.33
N HIS A 50 -1.75 -4.94 -14.52
CA HIS A 50 -2.81 -5.91 -14.73
C HIS A 50 -2.19 -7.31 -14.66
N TYR A 51 -2.53 -8.07 -13.62
CA TYR A 51 -2.07 -9.46 -13.50
C TYR A 51 -2.51 -10.26 -14.73
N VAL A 52 -3.81 -10.26 -15.01
CA VAL A 52 -4.39 -10.70 -16.26
C VAL A 52 -4.48 -9.51 -17.21
N SER A 53 -3.82 -9.58 -18.37
CA SER A 53 -3.74 -8.49 -19.35
C SER A 53 -5.13 -8.05 -19.85
N LYS A 54 -5.25 -6.77 -20.22
CA LYS A 54 -6.43 -6.24 -20.90
C LYS A 54 -6.66 -6.86 -22.27
N GLU A 55 -5.59 -7.35 -22.90
CA GLU A 55 -5.63 -8.02 -24.20
C GLU A 55 -6.08 -9.49 -24.09
N SER A 56 -6.42 -9.97 -22.89
CA SER A 56 -6.96 -11.32 -22.72
C SER A 56 -8.46 -11.36 -22.96
N ASP A 57 -8.95 -12.46 -23.54
CA ASP A 57 -10.37 -12.66 -23.84
C ASP A 57 -11.20 -13.12 -22.62
N VAL A 58 -10.85 -12.64 -21.42
CA VAL A 58 -11.59 -13.00 -20.21
C VAL A 58 -12.90 -12.22 -20.12
N GLU A 59 -13.98 -12.91 -19.75
CA GLU A 59 -15.32 -12.29 -19.69
C GLU A 59 -15.50 -11.30 -18.54
N TRP A 60 -14.59 -11.27 -17.57
CA TRP A 60 -14.68 -10.43 -16.39
C TRP A 60 -13.92 -9.11 -16.52
N ASN A 61 -14.28 -8.13 -15.69
CA ASN A 61 -13.70 -6.78 -15.75
C ASN A 61 -12.22 -6.76 -15.32
N THR A 62 -11.31 -6.72 -16.29
CA THR A 62 -9.85 -6.66 -16.06
C THR A 62 -9.40 -5.39 -15.33
N ASP A 63 -10.21 -4.33 -15.27
CA ASP A 63 -9.93 -3.11 -14.50
C ASP A 63 -10.40 -3.18 -13.03
N ALA A 64 -10.96 -4.31 -12.60
CA ALA A 64 -11.28 -4.56 -11.19
C ALA A 64 -10.01 -4.59 -10.32
N TYR A 65 -10.11 -4.13 -9.07
CA TYR A 65 -8.96 -4.05 -8.16
C TYR A 65 -8.33 -5.42 -7.91
N GLU A 66 -9.14 -6.48 -7.94
CA GLU A 66 -8.72 -7.87 -7.80
C GLU A 66 -7.83 -8.37 -8.96
N ASN A 67 -7.68 -7.59 -10.03
CA ASN A 67 -6.68 -7.85 -11.06
C ASN A 67 -5.40 -7.04 -10.89
N MET A 68 -5.41 -6.05 -9.99
CA MET A 68 -4.36 -5.04 -9.94
C MET A 68 -3.22 -5.48 -9.04
N VAL A 69 -1.99 -5.25 -9.50
CA VAL A 69 -0.76 -5.61 -8.81
C VAL A 69 0.12 -4.38 -8.66
N TYR A 70 0.79 -4.24 -7.51
CA TYR A 70 1.83 -3.23 -7.35
C TYR A 70 3.14 -3.73 -7.93
N ALA A 71 3.58 -3.15 -9.05
CA ALA A 71 4.77 -3.59 -9.76
C ALA A 71 5.74 -2.45 -10.04
N CYS A 72 7.05 -2.72 -10.01
CA CYS A 72 8.03 -1.78 -10.51
C CYS A 72 7.95 -1.70 -12.04
N ARG A 73 8.30 -0.54 -12.60
CA ARG A 73 8.32 -0.27 -14.05
C ARG A 73 9.06 -1.31 -14.86
N LYS A 74 10.16 -1.84 -14.32
CA LYS A 74 10.94 -2.87 -15.00
C LYS A 74 10.17 -4.18 -15.14
N CYS A 75 9.59 -4.70 -14.05
CA CYS A 75 8.80 -5.92 -14.12
C CYS A 75 7.55 -5.74 -14.99
N ASN A 76 6.84 -4.62 -14.82
CA ASN A 76 5.67 -4.29 -15.63
C ASN A 76 6.01 -4.29 -17.13
N LYS A 77 7.10 -3.59 -17.51
CA LYS A 77 7.57 -3.56 -18.90
C LYS A 77 8.10 -4.92 -19.39
N THR A 78 8.76 -5.70 -18.55
CA THR A 78 9.26 -7.02 -18.96
C THR A 78 8.13 -8.01 -19.19
N LYS A 79 7.09 -7.98 -18.34
CA LYS A 79 5.83 -8.72 -18.51
C LYS A 79 5.15 -8.29 -19.81
N SER A 80 4.86 -7.00 -19.97
CA SER A 80 4.15 -6.42 -21.12
C SER A 80 2.95 -7.29 -21.51
N ASP A 81 2.74 -7.50 -22.81
CA ASP A 81 1.72 -8.37 -23.37
C ASP A 81 2.29 -9.75 -23.73
N LYS A 82 3.54 -10.05 -23.30
CA LYS A 82 4.19 -11.34 -23.59
C LYS A 82 3.45 -12.50 -22.96
N GLU A 83 2.79 -12.25 -21.84
CA GLU A 83 1.98 -13.22 -21.12
C GLU A 83 0.66 -12.57 -20.72
N LEU A 84 -0.45 -13.12 -21.22
CA LEU A 84 -1.81 -12.68 -20.89
C LEU A 84 -2.10 -12.87 -19.39
N SER A 85 -1.37 -13.75 -18.71
CA SER A 85 -1.30 -13.85 -17.24
C SER A 85 -0.01 -14.55 -16.83
N LEU A 86 0.65 -14.10 -15.77
CA LEU A 86 1.82 -14.82 -15.24
C LEU A 86 1.41 -16.15 -14.59
N THR A 87 2.32 -17.13 -14.62
CA THR A 87 2.09 -18.49 -14.07
C THR A 87 1.90 -18.53 -12.56
N LEU A 88 2.31 -17.48 -11.84
CA LEU A 88 2.15 -17.33 -10.40
C LEU A 88 1.46 -16.00 -10.09
N ASP A 89 0.41 -16.06 -9.27
CA ASP A 89 -0.33 -14.92 -8.72
C ASP A 89 0.25 -14.56 -7.35
N PRO A 90 0.86 -13.38 -7.18
CA PRO A 90 1.47 -12.97 -5.91
C PRO A 90 0.51 -12.94 -4.71
N CYS A 91 -0.81 -12.92 -4.95
CA CYS A 91 -1.84 -12.94 -3.92
C CYS A 91 -2.40 -14.34 -3.63
N LYS A 92 -1.98 -15.38 -4.36
CA LYS A 92 -2.49 -16.75 -4.17
C LYS A 92 -1.39 -17.78 -4.01
N ASP A 93 -0.24 -17.56 -4.64
CA ASP A 93 0.87 -18.49 -4.64
C ASP A 93 1.95 -18.09 -3.61
N ASP A 94 2.65 -19.10 -3.11
CA ASP A 94 3.85 -18.95 -2.28
C ASP A 94 5.07 -18.72 -3.18
N ILE A 95 5.24 -17.49 -3.69
CA ILE A 95 6.33 -17.26 -4.65
C ILE A 95 7.69 -17.38 -3.96
N TYR A 96 7.91 -16.66 -2.85
CA TYR A 96 9.21 -16.59 -2.18
C TYR A 96 9.22 -17.05 -0.72
N ASN A 97 8.18 -16.75 0.07
CA ASN A 97 8.29 -16.79 1.54
C ASN A 97 7.27 -17.70 2.23
N GLY A 98 6.60 -18.59 1.49
CA GLY A 98 5.63 -19.55 2.04
C GLY A 98 6.25 -20.87 2.51
N GLU A 99 5.40 -21.81 2.94
CA GLU A 99 5.83 -23.15 3.36
C GLU A 99 6.38 -23.96 2.18
N HIS A 100 5.86 -23.70 0.98
CA HIS A 100 6.26 -24.37 -0.26
C HIS A 100 6.62 -23.33 -1.35
N PRO A 101 7.75 -22.60 -1.18
CA PRO A 101 8.11 -21.52 -2.07
C PRO A 101 8.36 -22.04 -3.49
N GLN A 102 7.80 -21.37 -4.49
CA GLN A 102 8.00 -21.71 -5.90
C GLN A 102 9.39 -21.29 -6.39
N ILE A 103 9.99 -20.30 -5.73
CA ILE A 103 11.29 -19.71 -6.06
C ILE A 103 12.10 -19.48 -4.78
N GLU A 104 13.35 -19.91 -4.78
CA GLU A 104 14.32 -19.68 -3.71
C GLU A 104 15.26 -18.53 -4.06
N LYS A 105 15.59 -17.69 -3.07
CA LYS A 105 16.55 -16.58 -3.19
C LYS A 105 17.91 -17.03 -2.65
N HIS A 106 18.96 -16.86 -3.44
CA HIS A 106 20.31 -17.21 -3.03
C HIS A 106 21.17 -15.97 -2.72
N GLY A 107 22.22 -16.18 -1.94
CA GLY A 107 23.15 -15.14 -1.49
C GLY A 107 24.34 -14.92 -2.44
N GLU A 108 25.44 -14.44 -1.87
CA GLU A 108 26.67 -14.07 -2.60
C GLU A 108 27.28 -15.23 -3.40
N GLU A 109 27.28 -16.44 -2.85
CA GLU A 109 27.85 -17.65 -3.46
C GLU A 109 27.23 -17.96 -4.83
N ASP A 110 25.94 -17.67 -4.98
CA ASP A 110 25.20 -17.85 -6.23
C ASP A 110 24.97 -16.52 -6.97
N HIS A 111 25.78 -15.51 -6.67
CA HIS A 111 25.71 -14.18 -7.26
C HIS A 111 24.31 -13.55 -7.16
N TYR A 112 23.64 -13.74 -6.02
CA TYR A 112 22.31 -13.20 -5.75
C TYR A 112 21.26 -13.63 -6.77
N ALA A 113 21.39 -14.83 -7.32
CA ALA A 113 20.41 -15.43 -8.22
C ALA A 113 19.15 -15.91 -7.46
N VAL A 114 18.07 -16.12 -8.22
CA VAL A 114 16.90 -16.88 -7.79
C VAL A 114 16.85 -18.21 -8.53
N ARG A 115 16.43 -19.29 -7.87
CA ARG A 115 16.27 -20.62 -8.47
C ARG A 115 14.84 -21.10 -8.32
N ALA A 116 14.32 -21.71 -9.37
CA ALA A 116 13.00 -22.30 -9.36
C ALA A 116 12.99 -23.60 -8.55
N GLN A 117 12.00 -23.77 -7.70
CA GLN A 117 11.69 -25.04 -7.04
C GLN A 117 10.65 -25.85 -7.83
N THR A 118 9.92 -25.19 -8.72
CA THR A 118 8.88 -25.79 -9.56
C THR A 118 8.94 -25.28 -11.00
N GLU A 119 8.28 -25.98 -11.91
CA GLU A 119 8.16 -25.55 -13.31
C GLU A 119 7.43 -24.19 -13.44
N LYS A 120 6.43 -23.93 -12.59
CA LYS A 120 5.77 -22.62 -12.54
C LYS A 120 6.73 -21.52 -12.12
N GLY A 121 7.58 -21.78 -11.12
CA GLY A 121 8.64 -20.88 -10.68
C GLY A 121 9.67 -20.62 -11.78
N ARG A 122 10.05 -21.65 -12.55
CA ARG A 122 10.98 -21.53 -13.69
C ARG A 122 10.44 -20.57 -14.74
N ARG A 123 9.20 -20.80 -15.19
CA ARG A 123 8.52 -19.91 -16.15
C ARG A 123 8.40 -18.48 -15.62
N PHE A 124 8.09 -18.30 -14.33
CA PHE A 124 8.00 -16.98 -13.73
C PHE A 124 9.34 -16.23 -13.73
N ILE A 125 10.43 -16.91 -13.39
CA ILE A 125 11.80 -16.34 -13.45
C ILE A 125 12.17 -15.93 -14.87
N GLU A 126 11.87 -16.77 -15.85
CA GLU A 126 12.19 -16.53 -17.27
C GLU A 126 11.37 -15.37 -17.84
N ASN A 127 10.05 -15.38 -17.62
CA ASN A 127 9.14 -14.37 -18.15
C ASN A 127 9.43 -12.96 -17.62
N LEU A 128 9.90 -12.86 -16.38
CA LEU A 128 10.26 -11.59 -15.74
C LEU A 128 11.77 -11.31 -15.73
N GLU A 129 12.57 -12.20 -16.31
CA GLU A 129 14.02 -12.11 -16.37
C GLU A 129 14.65 -11.84 -14.99
N LEU A 130 14.16 -12.51 -13.94
CA LEU A 130 14.51 -12.22 -12.53
C LEU A 130 15.98 -12.46 -12.18
N ASN A 131 16.72 -13.13 -13.07
CA ASN A 131 18.16 -13.37 -12.97
C ASN A 131 19.01 -12.43 -13.82
N SER A 132 18.42 -11.39 -14.42
CA SER A 132 19.18 -10.34 -15.11
C SER A 132 20.15 -9.62 -14.16
N LYS A 133 21.22 -9.04 -14.72
CA LYS A 133 22.23 -8.27 -13.96
C LYS A 133 21.61 -7.23 -13.03
N PHE A 134 20.53 -6.60 -13.48
CA PHE A 134 19.81 -5.59 -12.72
C PHE A 134 19.24 -6.15 -11.41
N TYR A 135 18.48 -7.25 -11.46
CA TYR A 135 17.84 -7.80 -10.25
C TYR A 135 18.83 -8.48 -9.32
N ARG A 136 19.90 -9.09 -9.84
CA ARG A 136 21.00 -9.60 -9.01
C ARG A 136 21.67 -8.47 -8.23
N ARG A 137 21.98 -7.36 -8.90
CA ARG A 137 22.54 -6.17 -8.26
C ARG A 137 21.59 -5.59 -7.20
N MET A 138 20.31 -5.46 -7.52
CA MET A 138 19.29 -4.99 -6.57
C MET A 138 19.24 -5.88 -5.31
N ARG A 139 19.20 -7.21 -5.47
CA ARG A 139 19.20 -8.14 -4.33
C ARG A 139 20.49 -8.06 -3.50
N LYS A 140 21.64 -7.85 -4.16
CA LYS A 140 22.90 -7.56 -3.49
C LYS A 140 22.80 -6.30 -2.63
N GLU A 141 22.37 -5.19 -3.23
CA GLU A 141 22.21 -3.89 -2.54
C GLU A 141 21.21 -3.98 -1.37
N GLN A 142 20.12 -4.74 -1.52
CA GLN A 142 19.17 -5.03 -0.44
C GLN A 142 19.84 -5.77 0.72
N GLN A 143 20.58 -6.87 0.44
CA GLN A 143 21.24 -7.65 1.49
C GLN A 143 22.35 -6.84 2.19
N GLU A 144 23.16 -6.10 1.43
CA GLU A 144 24.20 -5.22 1.96
C GLU A 144 23.58 -4.11 2.83
N GLY A 145 22.52 -3.46 2.35
CA GLY A 145 21.79 -2.44 3.10
C GLY A 145 21.21 -2.99 4.41
N GLN A 146 20.65 -4.20 4.39
CA GLN A 146 20.16 -4.88 5.61
C GLN A 146 21.30 -5.18 6.60
N LYS A 147 22.44 -5.69 6.13
CA LYS A 147 23.63 -5.95 6.96
C LYS A 147 24.12 -4.66 7.63
N ILE A 148 24.29 -3.58 6.85
CA ILE A 148 24.72 -2.27 7.35
C ILE A 148 23.73 -1.73 8.39
N ARG A 149 22.43 -1.75 8.10
CA ARG A 149 21.40 -1.31 9.05
C ARG A 149 21.43 -2.12 10.36
N ALA A 150 21.60 -3.43 10.26
CA ALA A 150 21.69 -4.31 11.43
C ALA A 150 22.94 -4.02 12.27
N GLU A 151 24.09 -3.78 11.64
CA GLU A 151 25.34 -3.42 12.34
C GLU A 151 25.22 -2.08 13.05
N ILE A 152 24.72 -1.04 12.37
CA ILE A 152 24.59 0.27 13.00
C ILE A 152 23.53 0.22 14.10
N SER A 153 22.44 -0.56 13.95
CA SER A 153 21.48 -0.80 15.04
C SER A 153 22.13 -1.45 16.26
N LYS A 154 23.05 -2.41 16.06
CA LYS A 154 23.81 -3.03 17.15
C LYS A 154 24.71 -2.01 17.86
N ILE A 155 25.44 -1.17 17.11
CA ILE A 155 26.29 -0.10 17.67
C ILE A 155 25.45 0.87 18.49
N LEU A 156 24.35 1.36 17.91
CA LEU A 156 23.44 2.27 18.62
C LEU A 156 22.87 1.64 19.89
N LYS A 157 22.51 0.35 19.90
CA LYS A 157 22.04 -0.33 21.12
C LYS A 157 23.14 -0.49 22.16
N ALA A 158 24.32 -0.96 21.76
CA ALA A 158 25.43 -1.24 22.65
C ALA A 158 25.96 0.01 23.37
N ASP A 159 25.99 1.16 22.68
CA ASP A 159 26.55 2.41 23.20
C ASP A 159 25.49 3.32 23.86
N PHE A 160 24.24 3.34 23.35
CA PHE A 160 23.20 4.22 23.92
C PHE A 160 22.47 3.62 25.13
N GLU A 161 22.27 2.30 25.21
CA GLU A 161 21.46 1.72 26.31
C GLU A 161 22.25 1.58 27.62
N LYS A 162 23.59 1.52 27.55
CA LYS A 162 24.47 1.47 28.74
C LYS A 162 24.65 2.82 29.43
N THR A 163 24.29 3.91 28.75
CA THR A 163 24.62 5.27 29.17
C THR A 163 23.57 6.22 28.61
N MET A 164 22.48 6.51 29.35
CA MET A 164 21.93 7.89 29.55
C MET A 164 20.39 8.14 29.42
N PRO A 165 19.90 9.31 29.94
CA PRO A 165 18.49 9.72 30.16
C PRO A 165 17.66 10.11 28.92
N LYS A 166 16.38 10.47 29.15
CA LYS A 166 15.34 10.85 28.15
C LYS A 166 15.78 11.81 27.04
N GLU A 167 16.70 12.74 27.28
CA GLU A 167 17.18 13.71 26.27
C GLU A 167 17.99 13.07 25.13
N THR A 168 18.61 11.90 25.38
CA THR A 168 19.37 11.15 24.37
C THR A 168 18.50 10.34 23.42
N ALA A 169 17.23 10.06 23.77
CA ALA A 169 16.29 9.35 22.89
C ALA A 169 15.93 10.17 21.63
N ALA A 170 15.81 11.49 21.77
CA ALA A 170 15.59 12.39 20.64
C ALA A 170 16.82 12.47 19.72
N LEU A 171 18.04 12.43 20.29
CA LEU A 171 19.29 12.39 19.53
C LEU A 171 19.47 11.05 18.80
N LYS A 172 19.18 9.92 19.47
CA LYS A 172 19.16 8.59 18.86
C LYS A 172 18.26 8.57 17.62
N LYS A 173 17.03 9.07 17.74
CA LYS A 173 16.08 9.20 16.61
C LYS A 173 16.62 10.07 15.47
N LYS A 174 17.34 11.15 15.79
CA LYS A 174 18.00 12.00 14.77
C LYS A 174 19.16 11.28 14.08
N LEU A 175 19.98 10.55 14.81
CA LEU A 175 21.10 9.78 14.26
C LEU A 175 20.60 8.61 13.40
N GLU A 176 19.59 7.88 13.87
CA GLU A 176 18.93 6.82 13.08
C GLU A 176 18.39 7.35 11.75
N LYS A 177 17.81 8.55 11.76
CA LYS A 177 17.37 9.24 10.54
C LYS A 177 18.56 9.66 9.65
N TYR A 178 19.62 10.22 10.22
CA TYR A 178 20.77 10.74 9.48
C TYR A 178 21.58 9.63 8.79
N PHE A 179 21.74 8.49 9.46
CA PHE A 179 22.41 7.32 8.92
C PHE A 179 21.51 6.42 8.04
N GLY A 180 20.26 6.84 7.77
CA GLY A 180 19.31 6.05 6.97
C GLY A 180 18.99 4.68 7.59
N LEU A 181 19.08 4.56 8.91
CA LEU A 181 18.82 3.33 9.66
C LEU A 181 17.35 3.11 9.88
N THR A 182 16.62 4.20 10.02
CA THR A 182 15.19 4.19 9.76
C THR A 182 15.06 4.16 8.25
N GLU A 183 14.71 3.00 7.71
CA GLU A 183 13.82 2.97 6.56
C GLU A 183 12.73 4.03 6.78
N ARG A 184 12.30 4.73 5.72
CA ARG A 184 11.19 5.68 5.85
C ARG A 184 10.12 4.96 6.65
N ASP A 185 9.66 5.59 7.73
CA ASP A 185 8.79 4.94 8.69
C ASP A 185 7.53 4.47 7.96
N GLU A 186 7.50 3.20 7.59
CA GLU A 186 6.46 2.62 6.75
C GLU A 186 5.13 2.55 7.51
N SER A 187 5.16 2.76 8.83
CA SER A 187 3.98 2.89 9.68
C SER A 187 3.43 4.32 9.71
N SER A 188 4.22 5.33 9.34
CA SER A 188 3.81 6.73 9.40
C SER A 188 2.71 7.04 8.37
N ASP A 189 1.73 7.86 8.79
CA ASP A 189 0.64 8.30 7.92
C ASP A 189 1.15 8.92 6.61
N GLU A 190 2.24 9.70 6.68
CA GLU A 190 2.84 10.38 5.54
C GLU A 190 3.34 9.38 4.49
N PHE A 191 4.08 8.37 4.92
CA PHE A 191 4.62 7.35 4.03
C PHE A 191 3.52 6.45 3.45
N ARG A 192 2.57 6.04 4.29
CA ARG A 192 1.45 5.18 3.89
C ARG A 192 0.52 5.88 2.89
N CYS A 193 0.28 7.18 3.04
CA CYS A 193 -0.41 7.99 2.05
C CYS A 193 0.40 8.09 0.74
N GLY A 194 1.70 8.36 0.84
CA GLY A 194 2.60 8.48 -0.30
C GLY A 194 2.43 9.77 -1.11
N GLU A 195 3.05 9.79 -2.28
CA GLU A 195 3.27 10.97 -3.12
C GLU A 195 2.25 11.12 -4.26
N SER A 196 1.41 10.11 -4.47
CA SER A 196 0.29 10.17 -5.42
C SER A 196 -0.67 11.33 -5.09
N GLN A 197 -1.45 11.77 -6.09
CA GLN A 197 -2.46 12.82 -5.85
C GLN A 197 -3.43 12.41 -4.72
N ALA A 198 -3.94 11.17 -4.73
CA ALA A 198 -4.85 10.69 -3.70
C ALA A 198 -4.17 10.62 -2.32
N GLY A 199 -2.90 10.19 -2.28
CA GLY A 199 -2.10 10.17 -1.06
C GLY A 199 -1.94 11.55 -0.44
N LYS A 200 -1.53 12.53 -1.25
CA LYS A 200 -1.41 13.94 -0.83
C LYS A 200 -2.72 14.50 -0.31
N GLU A 201 -3.82 14.30 -1.06
CA GLU A 201 -5.15 14.74 -0.63
C GLU A 201 -5.57 14.10 0.70
N MET A 202 -5.33 12.80 0.87
CA MET A 202 -5.63 12.07 2.10
C MET A 202 -4.81 12.59 3.28
N TYR A 203 -3.51 12.79 3.10
CA TYR A 203 -2.63 13.28 4.17
C TYR A 203 -3.00 14.70 4.62
N GLU A 204 -3.39 15.57 3.69
CA GLU A 204 -3.91 16.90 4.03
C GLU A 204 -5.23 16.83 4.82
N ILE A 205 -6.13 15.90 4.50
CA ILE A 205 -7.35 15.68 5.29
C ILE A 205 -7.00 15.19 6.70
N LEU A 206 -6.04 14.30 6.86
CA LEU A 206 -5.55 13.87 8.17
C LEU A 206 -4.98 15.03 8.99
N LYS A 207 -4.24 15.96 8.35
CA LYS A 207 -3.76 17.19 9.02
C LYS A 207 -4.92 18.05 9.50
N LYS A 208 -5.93 18.30 8.65
CA LYS A 208 -7.13 19.07 9.03
C LYS A 208 -7.86 18.45 10.23
N LEU A 209 -8.01 17.13 10.26
CA LEU A 209 -8.64 16.43 11.39
C LEU A 209 -7.84 16.62 12.68
N ARG A 210 -6.50 16.51 12.61
CA ARG A 210 -5.61 16.75 13.75
C ARG A 210 -5.70 18.20 14.26
N GLU A 211 -5.71 19.18 13.37
CA GLU A 211 -5.87 20.60 13.73
C GLU A 211 -7.20 20.87 14.44
N LYS A 212 -8.28 20.24 13.96
CA LYS A 212 -9.61 20.27 14.59
C LYS A 212 -9.73 19.41 15.85
N LYS A 213 -8.66 18.71 16.26
CA LYS A 213 -8.62 17.78 17.40
C LYS A 213 -9.67 16.67 17.32
N ILE A 214 -10.01 16.24 16.11
CA ILE A 214 -10.93 15.12 15.88
C ILE A 214 -10.10 13.82 15.91
N PRO A 215 -10.38 12.89 16.83
CA PRO A 215 -9.64 11.63 16.90
C PRO A 215 -9.81 10.81 15.63
N CYS A 216 -8.68 10.49 15.00
CA CYS A 216 -8.63 9.76 13.74
C CYS A 216 -7.33 8.95 13.64
N ARG A 217 -7.39 7.77 13.02
CA ARG A 217 -6.22 6.97 12.64
C ARG A 217 -6.32 6.48 11.20
N LEU A 218 -5.20 6.48 10.47
CA LEU A 218 -5.13 5.93 9.13
C LEU A 218 -5.30 4.39 9.16
N LEU A 219 -6.24 3.88 8.36
CA LEU A 219 -6.60 2.48 8.32
C LEU A 219 -6.17 1.82 7.00
N LEU A 220 -6.65 2.31 5.85
CA LEU A 220 -6.44 1.74 4.51
C LEU A 220 -6.76 0.23 4.47
N ASP A 221 -8.02 -0.10 4.72
CA ASP A 221 -8.50 -1.48 4.87
C ASP A 221 -9.65 -1.80 3.90
N GLU A 222 -10.15 -3.04 3.99
CA GLU A 222 -11.17 -3.55 3.08
C GLU A 222 -12.37 -2.61 2.93
N HIS A 223 -13.00 -2.71 1.77
CA HIS A 223 -14.17 -1.93 1.37
C HIS A 223 -13.93 -0.41 1.36
N ASP A 224 -12.69 -0.01 1.06
CA ASP A 224 -12.21 1.38 0.97
C ASP A 224 -12.30 2.13 2.32
N ALA A 225 -12.13 1.40 3.43
CA ALA A 225 -12.05 1.98 4.76
C ALA A 225 -10.70 2.70 4.93
N ASP A 226 -10.68 4.01 4.68
CA ASP A 226 -9.45 4.80 4.67
C ASP A 226 -8.97 5.12 6.07
N VAL A 227 -9.88 5.49 6.98
CA VAL A 227 -9.56 5.92 8.34
C VAL A 227 -10.55 5.35 9.33
N VAL A 228 -10.15 5.27 10.59
CA VAL A 228 -11.11 5.15 11.70
C VAL A 228 -11.25 6.50 12.36
N LEU A 229 -12.49 6.98 12.43
CA LEU A 229 -12.87 8.26 13.00
C LEU A 229 -13.69 8.05 14.27
N SER A 230 -13.35 8.73 15.36
CA SER A 230 -14.18 8.71 16.57
C SER A 230 -15.12 9.92 16.59
N TYR A 231 -16.42 9.68 16.69
CA TYR A 231 -17.46 10.71 16.78
C TYR A 231 -18.53 10.29 17.78
N GLU A 232 -18.87 11.18 18.73
CA GLU A 232 -19.86 10.94 19.80
C GLU A 232 -19.65 9.62 20.57
N GLY A 233 -18.39 9.28 20.84
CA GLY A 233 -18.03 8.06 21.59
C GLY A 233 -18.13 6.76 20.79
N ARG A 234 -18.34 6.83 19.47
CA ARG A 234 -18.35 5.67 18.56
C ARG A 234 -17.23 5.77 17.54
N GLU A 235 -16.73 4.63 17.07
CA GLU A 235 -15.73 4.54 16.01
C GLU A 235 -16.38 4.13 14.68
N TYR A 236 -15.97 4.81 13.61
CA TYR A 236 -16.46 4.56 12.26
C TYR A 236 -15.30 4.30 11.30
N ASP A 237 -15.34 3.17 10.60
CA ASP A 237 -14.48 2.88 9.45
C ASP A 237 -14.99 3.73 8.27
N CYS A 238 -14.23 4.76 7.91
CA CYS A 238 -14.68 5.78 6.97
C CYS A 238 -13.93 5.71 5.64
N GLU A 239 -14.68 5.73 4.54
CA GLU A 239 -14.13 6.11 3.23
C GLU A 239 -14.00 7.64 3.17
N ILE A 240 -12.85 8.15 2.77
CA ILE A 240 -12.63 9.58 2.52
C ILE A 240 -13.01 9.92 1.08
N LYS A 241 -13.85 10.94 0.90
CA LYS A 241 -14.15 11.52 -0.43
C LYS A 241 -13.89 13.02 -0.41
N SER A 242 -13.47 13.58 -1.54
CA SER A 242 -13.21 15.02 -1.67
C SER A 242 -13.92 15.57 -2.90
N SER A 243 -14.29 16.85 -2.88
CA SER A 243 -14.81 17.55 -4.05
C SER A 243 -14.25 18.97 -4.16
N GLU A 244 -13.97 19.39 -5.39
CA GLU A 244 -13.54 20.74 -5.75
C GLU A 244 -14.69 21.65 -6.22
N THR A 245 -15.89 21.09 -6.43
CA THR A 245 -17.00 21.87 -7.00
C THR A 245 -17.64 22.78 -5.95
N GLU A 246 -17.90 24.05 -6.34
CA GLU A 246 -18.89 24.91 -5.68
C GLU A 246 -20.25 24.25 -5.88
N GLY A 247 -20.72 23.54 -4.85
CA GLY A 247 -21.85 22.64 -4.96
C GLY A 247 -23.08 23.27 -5.61
N LYS A 248 -23.37 22.92 -6.86
CA LYS A 248 -24.73 23.02 -7.42
C LYS A 248 -25.62 21.86 -6.97
N LYS A 249 -25.03 20.80 -6.38
CA LYS A 249 -25.75 19.61 -5.92
C LYS A 249 -25.18 19.11 -4.58
N ILE A 250 -25.85 19.48 -3.49
CA ILE A 250 -25.62 19.02 -2.10
C ILE A 250 -26.20 17.60 -1.94
N TYR A 251 -25.91 16.68 -2.87
CA TYR A 251 -26.49 15.33 -2.80
C TYR A 251 -25.63 14.39 -1.94
N GLY A 252 -24.54 14.88 -1.33
CA GLY A 252 -23.63 14.09 -0.54
C GLY A 252 -22.97 12.95 -1.34
N PRO A 253 -22.20 12.09 -0.69
CA PRO A 253 -21.68 10.87 -1.30
C PRO A 253 -22.81 9.89 -1.66
N VAL A 254 -22.69 9.25 -2.82
CA VAL A 254 -23.48 8.07 -3.21
C VAL A 254 -22.63 6.83 -2.95
N ILE A 255 -23.25 5.81 -2.37
CA ILE A 255 -22.65 4.49 -2.13
C ILE A 255 -23.46 3.46 -2.93
N LYS A 256 -22.75 2.58 -3.64
CA LYS A 256 -23.37 1.48 -4.37
C LYS A 256 -24.06 0.52 -3.39
N LYS A 257 -25.19 -0.06 -3.78
CA LYS A 257 -25.99 -0.94 -2.92
C LYS A 257 -25.17 -2.12 -2.41
N GLU A 258 -24.38 -2.73 -3.28
CA GLU A 258 -23.55 -3.89 -2.98
C GLU A 258 -22.46 -3.56 -1.95
N LYS A 259 -21.92 -2.34 -2.01
CA LYS A 259 -20.94 -1.84 -1.04
C LYS A 259 -21.60 -1.61 0.32
N LEU A 260 -22.79 -1.01 0.35
CA LEU A 260 -23.55 -0.82 1.57
C LEU A 260 -23.94 -2.16 2.21
N GLU A 261 -24.36 -3.14 1.42
CA GLU A 261 -24.65 -4.49 1.89
C GLU A 261 -23.40 -5.17 2.48
N ALA A 262 -22.23 -4.98 1.88
CA ALA A 262 -20.97 -5.50 2.45
C ALA A 262 -20.61 -4.82 3.78
N TRP A 263 -20.78 -3.50 3.87
CA TRP A 263 -20.60 -2.75 5.12
C TRP A 263 -21.54 -3.24 6.22
N ASN A 264 -22.83 -3.43 5.92
CA ASN A 264 -23.84 -3.90 6.87
C ASN A 264 -23.62 -5.34 7.36
N LYS A 265 -22.94 -6.17 6.56
CA LYS A 265 -22.54 -7.53 6.96
C LYS A 265 -21.34 -7.56 7.89
N SER A 266 -20.59 -6.46 7.98
CA SER A 266 -19.44 -6.37 8.88
C SER A 266 -19.90 -6.01 10.30
N ASN A 267 -19.15 -6.44 11.31
CA ASN A 267 -19.39 -6.04 12.71
C ASN A 267 -18.90 -4.62 13.04
N LYS A 268 -18.63 -3.79 12.02
CA LYS A 268 -18.07 -2.44 12.16
C LYS A 268 -19.09 -1.39 11.74
N GLN A 269 -19.00 -0.20 12.33
CA GLN A 269 -19.77 0.95 11.84
C GLN A 269 -19.00 1.60 10.70
N HIS A 270 -19.71 1.94 9.63
CA HIS A 270 -19.12 2.53 8.44
C HIS A 270 -19.62 3.96 8.20
N GLY A 271 -18.80 4.75 7.54
CA GLY A 271 -19.15 6.10 7.15
C GLY A 271 -18.42 6.58 5.91
N VAL A 272 -18.79 7.78 5.46
CA VAL A 272 -18.03 8.53 4.49
C VAL A 272 -17.64 9.86 5.09
N LEU A 273 -16.35 10.10 5.23
CA LEU A 273 -15.82 11.41 5.57
C LEU A 273 -15.64 12.22 4.28
N TYR A 274 -16.42 13.28 4.13
CA TYR A 274 -16.43 14.10 2.92
C TYR A 274 -15.75 15.45 3.17
N ASP A 275 -14.69 15.74 2.41
CA ASP A 275 -13.99 17.03 2.40
C ASP A 275 -14.53 17.95 1.30
N TYR A 276 -15.32 18.94 1.70
CA TYR A 276 -15.72 20.05 0.86
C TYR A 276 -14.60 21.10 0.81
N ARG A 277 -13.57 20.83 0.00
CA ARG A 277 -12.30 21.59 -0.04
C ARG A 277 -12.51 23.10 -0.13
N LYS A 278 -13.35 23.57 -1.06
CA LYS A 278 -13.63 25.01 -1.24
C LYS A 278 -14.32 25.69 -0.05
N LYS A 279 -15.08 24.93 0.75
CA LYS A 279 -15.79 25.44 1.92
C LYS A 279 -15.02 25.22 3.23
N ASN A 280 -13.83 24.62 3.14
CA ASN A 280 -13.04 24.17 4.29
C ASN A 280 -13.88 23.40 5.33
N LYS A 281 -14.74 22.49 4.84
CA LYS A 281 -15.77 21.83 5.63
C LYS A 281 -15.66 20.32 5.52
N LEU A 282 -15.59 19.65 6.66
CA LEU A 282 -15.62 18.20 6.78
C LEU A 282 -17.01 17.75 7.22
N VAL A 283 -17.55 16.74 6.55
CA VAL A 283 -18.87 16.19 6.85
C VAL A 283 -18.78 14.68 6.90
N LEU A 284 -19.15 14.10 8.03
CA LEU A 284 -19.34 12.67 8.18
C LEU A 284 -20.75 12.29 7.76
N TYR A 285 -20.85 11.35 6.83
CA TYR A 285 -22.10 10.71 6.42
C TYR A 285 -22.14 9.29 6.94
N ILE A 286 -23.21 8.94 7.65
CA ILE A 286 -23.44 7.60 8.21
C ILE A 286 -24.73 7.05 7.60
N TRP A 287 -24.74 5.77 7.26
CA TRP A 287 -25.93 5.07 6.80
C TRP A 287 -26.37 4.09 7.88
N ASP A 288 -27.67 4.03 8.13
CA ASP A 288 -28.25 2.94 8.90
C ASP A 288 -28.52 1.71 8.02
N ALA A 289 -28.98 0.63 8.66
CA ALA A 289 -29.29 -0.64 8.00
C ALA A 289 -30.39 -0.52 6.93
N GLU A 290 -31.22 0.52 7.01
CA GLU A 290 -32.31 0.83 6.08
C GLU A 290 -31.83 1.74 4.92
N GLY A 291 -30.56 2.14 4.94
CA GLY A 291 -29.94 3.01 3.94
C GLY A 291 -30.28 4.48 4.11
N LYS A 292 -30.91 4.87 5.23
CA LYS A 292 -31.16 6.27 5.55
C LYS A 292 -29.87 6.91 6.04
N ARG A 293 -29.64 8.12 5.53
CA ARG A 293 -28.38 8.84 5.70
C ARG A 293 -28.49 9.91 6.78
N MET A 294 -27.59 9.85 7.75
CA MET A 294 -27.32 10.93 8.70
C MET A 294 -26.12 11.76 8.23
N GLN A 295 -26.16 13.06 8.51
CA GLN A 295 -25.11 14.00 8.15
C GLN A 295 -24.65 14.76 9.40
N CYS A 296 -23.36 14.66 9.70
CA CYS A 296 -22.72 15.28 10.85
C CYS A 296 -21.58 16.19 10.38
N GLU A 297 -21.62 17.48 10.72
CA GLU A 297 -20.52 18.40 10.43
C GLU A 297 -19.45 18.32 11.54
N LEU A 298 -18.17 18.36 11.14
CA LEU A 298 -17.01 18.19 12.02
C LEU A 298 -16.11 19.44 12.08
#